data_AF-A0AAN8J3C2-F1
#
_entry.id   AF-A0AAN8J3C2-F1
#
_cell.length_a   1.000
_cell.length_b   1.000
_cell.length_c   1.000
_cell.angle_alpha   90.00
_cell.angle_beta   90.00
_cell.angle_gamma   90.00
#
_symmetry.space_group_name_H-M   'P 1'
#
loop_
_entity.id
_entity.type
_entity.pdbx_description
1 polymer ?
#
loop_
_entity_poly.entity_id
_entity_poly.type
_entity_poly.pdbx_seq_one_letter_code
_entity_poly.pdbx_strand_id
1 'polypeptide(L)'
;MVEPQLSTLTRSERDQILRGLYYRAIPDERSDISAHIFTADYFGMMILNNKKQGGGKKTYRVEIIEEHNVKWNFFHGRDDIDPSTCSGDWMLICSYRSTGDHPLAEFHLVEEAEAIKSPPLSA
;
A
#
# COMPACT_ATOMS: atom_id res chain seq x y z
N MET A 1 8.87 -30.09 -0.93
CA MET A 1 9.23 -28.82 -1.60
C MET A 1 8.99 -27.71 -0.62
N VAL A 2 10.01 -26.89 -0.32
CA VAL A 2 9.83 -25.69 0.50
C VAL A 2 9.29 -24.63 -0.45
N GLU A 3 8.04 -24.21 -0.26
CA GLU A 3 7.51 -23.07 -1.00
C GLU A 3 8.34 -21.84 -0.62
N PRO A 4 8.88 -21.09 -1.60
CA PRO A 4 9.60 -19.87 -1.31
C PRO A 4 8.64 -18.90 -0.61
N GLN A 5 8.92 -18.61 0.67
CA GLN A 5 8.14 -17.65 1.44
C GLN A 5 8.86 -16.30 1.44
N LEU A 6 8.12 -15.20 1.33
CA LEU A 6 8.69 -13.85 1.46
C LEU A 6 9.46 -13.64 2.78
N SER A 7 9.17 -14.46 3.82
CA SER A 7 9.87 -14.50 5.10
C SER A 7 11.31 -15.02 5.02
N THR A 8 11.68 -15.76 3.97
CA THR A 8 13.05 -16.26 3.76
C THR A 8 13.94 -15.28 2.99
N LEU A 9 13.36 -14.21 2.44
CA LEU A 9 14.12 -13.17 1.74
C LEU A 9 14.74 -12.19 2.74
N THR A 10 16.00 -11.87 2.51
CA THR A 10 16.67 -10.76 3.19
C THR A 10 15.94 -9.46 2.86
N ARG A 11 16.11 -8.45 3.72
CA ARG A 11 15.58 -7.11 3.48
C ARG A 11 16.06 -6.54 2.14
N SER A 12 17.33 -6.74 1.79
CA SER A 12 17.92 -6.26 0.54
C SER A 12 17.24 -6.88 -0.69
N GLU A 13 16.99 -8.18 -0.69
CA GLU A 13 16.29 -8.87 -1.78
C GLU A 13 14.85 -8.36 -1.92
N ARG A 14 14.17 -8.17 -0.79
CA ARG A 14 12.81 -7.59 -0.78
C ARG A 14 12.79 -6.19 -1.38
N ASP A 15 13.71 -5.32 -0.96
CA ASP A 15 13.81 -3.95 -1.45
C ASP A 15 14.11 -3.94 -2.96
N GLN A 16 14.96 -4.84 -3.46
CA GLN A 16 15.23 -4.98 -4.89
C GLN A 16 14.00 -5.43 -5.69
N ILE A 17 13.25 -6.40 -5.18
CA ILE A 17 12.02 -6.88 -5.82
C ILE A 17 10.96 -5.77 -5.86
N LEU A 18 10.70 -5.12 -4.73
CA LEU A 18 9.72 -4.04 -4.62
C LEU A 18 10.09 -2.87 -5.53
N ARG A 19 11.37 -2.47 -5.54
CA ARG A 19 11.88 -1.46 -6.47
C ARG A 19 11.65 -1.84 -7.94
N GLY A 20 11.95 -3.09 -8.31
CA GLY A 20 11.78 -3.56 -9.67
C GLY A 20 10.31 -3.55 -10.14
N LEU A 21 9.39 -3.96 -9.27
CA LEU A 21 7.95 -3.94 -9.54
C LEU A 21 7.41 -2.50 -9.57
N TYR A 22 7.86 -1.65 -8.65
CA TYR A 22 7.47 -0.25 -8.58
C TYR A 22 7.70 0.49 -9.90
N TYR A 23 8.86 0.33 -10.54
CA TYR A 23 9.14 1.01 -11.82
C TYR A 23 8.35 0.44 -13.02
N ARG A 24 7.68 -0.70 -12.85
CA ARG A 24 6.78 -1.28 -13.86
C ARG A 24 5.30 -0.98 -13.55
N ALA A 25 5.04 -0.47 -12.35
CA ALA A 25 3.71 -0.16 -11.86
C ALA A 25 3.25 1.21 -12.36
N ILE A 26 1.93 1.43 -12.33
CA ILE A 26 1.32 2.70 -12.72
C ILE A 26 1.27 3.59 -11.47
N PRO A 27 1.68 4.87 -11.54
CA PRO A 27 1.52 5.80 -10.41
C PRO A 27 0.07 5.90 -9.96
N ASP A 28 -0.14 5.91 -8.64
CA ASP A 28 -1.45 6.24 -8.08
C ASP A 28 -1.63 7.76 -8.09
N GLU A 29 -2.37 8.28 -9.08
CA GLU A 29 -2.57 9.73 -9.25
C GLU A 29 -3.43 10.37 -8.15
N ARG A 30 -4.12 9.59 -7.31
CA ARG A 30 -4.90 10.13 -6.18
C ARG A 30 -4.09 10.26 -4.89
N SER A 31 -2.89 9.69 -4.86
CA SER A 31 -2.01 9.70 -3.70
C SER A 31 -1.03 10.88 -3.79
N ASP A 32 -0.98 11.70 -2.73
CA ASP A 32 0.02 12.77 -2.60
C ASP A 32 1.44 12.25 -2.35
N ILE A 33 1.58 10.95 -2.09
CA ILE A 33 2.85 10.26 -1.96
C ILE A 33 3.11 9.32 -3.13
N SER A 34 4.37 8.93 -3.30
CA SER A 34 4.85 8.11 -4.42
C SER A 34 4.45 6.64 -4.26
N ALA A 35 3.14 6.38 -4.29
CA ALA A 35 2.53 5.05 -4.35
C ALA A 35 2.32 4.66 -5.80
N HIS A 36 2.58 3.41 -6.14
CA HIS A 36 2.34 2.86 -7.48
C HIS A 36 1.59 1.53 -7.35
N ILE A 37 0.70 1.30 -8.30
CA ILE A 37 -0.15 0.12 -8.37
C ILE A 37 0.37 -0.78 -9.49
N PHE A 38 0.88 -1.94 -9.11
CA PHE A 38 1.25 -2.99 -10.03
C PHE A 38 0.07 -3.95 -10.19
N THR A 39 -0.39 -4.14 -11.42
CA THR A 39 -1.48 -5.09 -11.74
C THR A 39 -1.00 -6.12 -12.76
N ALA A 40 -1.39 -7.37 -12.54
CA ALA A 40 -1.26 -8.48 -13.47
C ALA A 40 -2.60 -9.24 -13.54
N ASP A 41 -2.69 -10.22 -14.44
CA ASP A 41 -3.96 -10.91 -14.75
C ASP A 41 -4.69 -11.51 -13.52
N TYR A 42 -3.94 -11.97 -12.51
CA TYR A 42 -4.50 -12.68 -11.35
C TYR A 42 -4.05 -12.13 -9.99
N PHE A 43 -3.28 -11.04 -9.97
CA PHE A 43 -2.86 -10.41 -8.73
C PHE A 43 -2.49 -8.95 -8.97
N GLY A 44 -2.54 -8.16 -7.92
CA GLY A 44 -1.99 -6.82 -7.92
C GLY A 44 -1.49 -6.42 -6.55
N MET A 45 -0.79 -5.30 -6.50
CA MET A 45 -0.21 -4.78 -5.27
C MET A 45 0.05 -3.29 -5.36
N MET A 46 0.04 -2.65 -4.20
CA MET A 46 0.41 -1.25 -4.04
C MET A 46 1.75 -1.14 -3.32
N ILE A 47 2.67 -0.44 -3.96
CA ILE A 47 4.05 -0.28 -3.50
C ILE A 47 4.30 1.21 -3.31
N LEU A 48 4.75 1.58 -2.12
CA LEU A 48 5.12 2.93 -1.77
C LEU A 48 6.65 3.07 -1.78
N ASN A 49 7.14 4.11 -2.45
CA ASN A 49 8.50 4.60 -2.29
C ASN A 49 8.54 5.65 -1.18
N ASN A 50 8.93 5.23 0.02
CA ASN A 50 9.08 6.05 1.20
C ASN A 50 10.40 6.83 1.18
N LYS A 51 10.58 7.71 0.19
CA LYS A 51 11.66 8.70 0.22
C LYS A 51 11.37 9.70 1.33
N LYS A 52 11.69 9.38 2.60
CA LYS A 52 11.54 10.19 3.82
C LYS A 52 11.12 11.63 3.52
N GLN A 53 9.84 11.85 3.23
CA GLN A 53 9.38 13.17 2.84
C GLN A 53 9.25 13.96 4.12
N GLY A 54 9.91 15.12 4.17
CA GLY A 54 10.03 15.91 5.38
C GLY A 54 8.68 16.42 5.87
N GLY A 55 8.46 16.31 7.18
CA GLY A 55 7.69 17.29 7.94
C GLY A 55 6.19 17.04 8.12
N GLY A 56 5.79 15.87 8.61
CA GLY A 56 4.45 15.65 9.18
C GLY A 56 4.17 14.17 9.45
N LYS A 57 3.57 13.84 10.60
CA LYS A 57 3.07 12.48 10.86
C LYS A 57 1.71 12.35 10.20
N LYS A 58 1.70 11.92 8.94
CA LYS A 58 0.47 11.66 8.18
C LYS A 58 0.17 10.17 8.17
N THR A 59 -1.10 9.82 8.33
CA THR A 59 -1.60 8.46 8.12
C THR A 59 -2.40 8.39 6.83
N TYR A 60 -2.43 7.19 6.26
CA TYR A 60 -3.09 6.92 4.99
C TYR A 60 -4.01 5.71 5.15
N ARG A 61 -4.98 5.59 4.25
CA ARG A 61 -5.83 4.40 4.13
C ARG A 61 -5.91 3.93 2.69
N VAL A 62 -6.14 2.63 2.52
CA VAL A 62 -6.48 2.04 1.22
C VAL A 62 -7.98 2.20 1.00
N GLU A 63 -8.33 3.07 0.06
CA GLU A 63 -9.68 3.23 -0.44
C GLU A 63 -9.91 2.24 -1.59
N ILE A 64 -10.87 1.34 -1.43
CA ILE A 64 -11.29 0.40 -2.48
C ILE A 64 -12.51 1.01 -3.15
N ILE A 65 -12.40 1.29 -4.45
CA ILE A 65 -13.46 1.87 -5.28
C ILE A 65 -14.32 0.75 -5.86
N GLU A 66 -13.68 -0.32 -6.34
CA GLU A 66 -14.35 -1.47 -6.93
C GLU A 66 -13.61 -2.76 -6.58
N GLU A 67 -14.35 -3.81 -6.24
CA GLU A 67 -13.80 -5.14 -6.00
C GLU A 67 -14.73 -6.25 -6.50
N HIS A 68 -14.16 -7.22 -7.22
CA HIS A 68 -14.86 -8.42 -7.67
C HIS A 68 -13.89 -9.59 -7.81
N ASN A 69 -14.22 -10.75 -7.26
CA ASN A 69 -13.41 -11.98 -7.33
C ASN A 69 -11.94 -11.77 -6.92
N VAL A 70 -11.71 -11.01 -5.85
CA VAL A 70 -10.37 -10.78 -5.28
C VAL A 70 -10.32 -11.08 -3.79
N LYS A 71 -9.15 -11.53 -3.33
CA LYS A 71 -8.83 -11.66 -1.90
C LYS A 71 -7.64 -10.77 -1.57
N TRP A 72 -7.88 -9.83 -0.67
CA TRP A 72 -6.89 -8.87 -0.19
C TRP A 72 -5.95 -9.42 0.89
N ASN A 73 -4.79 -8.80 0.98
CA ASN A 73 -3.83 -8.91 2.05
C ASN A 73 -3.28 -7.51 2.39
N PHE A 74 -3.55 -7.02 3.59
CA PHE A 74 -3.13 -5.72 4.07
C PHE A 74 -1.97 -5.89 5.06
N PHE A 75 -0.76 -5.53 4.65
CA PHE A 75 0.45 -5.78 5.45
C PHE A 75 0.62 -4.79 6.62
N HIS A 76 0.01 -3.62 6.49
CA HIS A 76 0.10 -2.53 7.46
C HIS A 76 -1.27 -2.09 8.00
N GLY A 77 -2.29 -2.94 7.84
CA GLY A 77 -3.68 -2.54 8.03
C GLY A 77 -4.25 -1.87 6.77
N ARG A 78 -5.58 -1.68 6.76
CA ARG A 78 -6.28 -0.95 5.70
C ARG A 78 -6.26 0.56 5.94
N ASP A 79 -6.36 0.96 7.19
CA ASP A 79 -6.40 2.33 7.69
C ASP A 79 -5.19 2.59 8.61
N ASP A 80 -4.99 3.83 9.06
CA ASP A 80 -3.91 4.23 9.98
C ASP A 80 -2.48 3.88 9.48
N ILE A 81 -2.28 3.80 8.16
CA ILE A 81 -0.99 3.42 7.57
C ILE A 81 -0.01 4.58 7.72
N ASP A 82 1.04 4.37 8.52
CA ASP A 82 2.11 5.34 8.74
C ASP A 82 3.40 4.92 8.01
N PRO A 83 3.72 5.52 6.86
CA PRO A 83 4.94 5.22 6.12
C PRO A 83 6.23 5.40 6.94
N SER A 84 6.23 6.28 7.95
CA SER A 84 7.41 6.55 8.77
C SER A 84 7.83 5.37 9.65
N THR A 85 6.91 4.44 9.91
CA THR A 85 7.17 3.23 10.70
C THR A 85 7.99 2.18 9.93
N CYS A 86 8.08 2.29 8.60
CA CYS A 86 8.86 1.36 7.79
C CYS A 86 10.36 1.70 7.89
N SER A 87 11.17 0.71 8.24
CA SER A 87 12.63 0.90 8.37
C SER A 87 13.39 1.01 7.04
N GLY A 88 12.71 0.86 5.89
CA GLY A 88 13.30 0.91 4.54
C GLY A 88 12.57 1.83 3.57
N ASP A 89 13.21 2.06 2.42
CA ASP A 89 12.75 3.01 1.39
C ASP A 89 11.53 2.50 0.61
N TRP A 90 11.24 1.20 0.69
CA TRP A 90 10.15 0.56 -0.03
C TRP A 90 9.19 -0.10 0.95
N MET A 91 7.90 0.11 0.73
CA MET A 91 6.84 -0.42 1.56
C MET A 91 5.78 -1.07 0.68
N LEU A 92 5.44 -2.33 0.97
CA LEU A 92 4.34 -3.04 0.33
C LEU A 92 3.08 -2.81 1.17
N ILE A 93 2.15 -2.01 0.66
CA ILE A 93 0.96 -1.58 1.42
C ILE A 93 -0.06 -2.71 1.49
N CYS A 94 -0.50 -3.15 0.32
CA CYS A 94 -1.44 -4.23 0.17
C CYS A 94 -1.14 -5.05 -1.09
N SER A 95 -1.67 -6.27 -1.13
CA SER A 95 -1.80 -7.05 -2.35
C SER A 95 -3.18 -7.68 -2.42
N TYR A 96 -3.58 -8.07 -3.62
CA TYR A 96 -4.72 -8.93 -3.83
C TYR A 96 -4.36 -10.06 -4.78
N ARG A 97 -5.10 -11.15 -4.70
CA ARG A 97 -5.09 -12.23 -5.69
C ARG A 97 -6.50 -12.52 -6.15
N SER A 98 -6.64 -13.01 -7.38
CA SER A 98 -7.91 -13.48 -7.90
C SER A 98 -8.45 -14.68 -7.10
N THR A 99 -9.77 -14.74 -6.95
CA THR A 99 -10.52 -15.88 -6.40
C THR A 99 -11.46 -16.51 -7.42
N GLY A 100 -11.50 -16.01 -8.66
CA GLY A 100 -12.40 -16.47 -9.71
C GLY A 100 -12.18 -15.77 -11.05
N ASP A 101 -13.11 -15.99 -11.98
CA ASP A 101 -13.02 -15.40 -13.32
C ASP A 101 -13.27 -13.88 -13.28
N HIS A 102 -12.63 -13.15 -14.18
CA HIS A 102 -12.78 -11.70 -14.31
C HIS A 102 -12.56 -10.94 -12.97
N PRO A 103 -11.36 -11.08 -12.36
CA PRO A 103 -11.03 -10.31 -11.16
C PRO A 103 -10.97 -8.82 -11.49
N LEU A 104 -11.52 -8.00 -10.59
CA LEU A 104 -11.49 -6.54 -10.71
C LEU A 104 -11.12 -5.95 -9.35
N ALA A 105 -10.21 -4.98 -9.37
CA ALA A 105 -9.81 -4.21 -8.20
C ALA A 105 -9.41 -2.79 -8.65
N GLU A 106 -10.20 -1.80 -8.27
CA GLU A 106 -9.83 -0.38 -8.36
C GLU A 106 -9.67 0.16 -6.93
N PHE A 107 -8.51 0.74 -6.64
CA PHE A 107 -8.16 1.15 -5.28
C PHE A 107 -7.06 2.20 -5.31
N HIS A 108 -7.04 3.04 -4.29
CA HIS A 108 -6.13 4.17 -4.16
C HIS A 108 -5.64 4.31 -2.71
N LEU A 109 -4.47 4.90 -2.55
CA LEU A 109 -3.97 5.35 -1.27
C LEU A 109 -4.41 6.80 -1.05
N VAL A 110 -5.14 7.05 0.03
CA VAL A 110 -5.63 8.39 0.37
C VAL A 110 -5.12 8.81 1.74
N GLU A 111 -4.75 10.08 1.88
CA GLU A 111 -4.38 10.67 3.17
C GLU A 111 -5.61 10.73 4.07
N GLU A 112 -5.47 10.32 5.32
CA GLU A 112 -6.51 10.49 6.32
C GLU A 112 -6.51 11.95 6.80
N ALA A 113 -7.68 12.58 6.80
CA ALA A 113 -7.81 13.91 7.36
C ALA A 113 -7.47 13.87 8.85
N GLU A 114 -6.54 14.72 9.31
CA GLU A 114 -6.33 14.93 10.74
C GLU A 114 -7.68 15.30 11.36
N ALA A 115 -8.21 14.43 12.23
CA ALA A 115 -9.43 14.73 12.95
C ALA A 115 -9.20 16.05 13.70
N ILE A 116 -9.85 17.12 13.23
CA ILE A 116 -9.87 18.39 13.95
C ILE A 116 -10.46 18.05 15.32
N LYS A 117 -9.61 18.04 16.35
CA LYS A 117 -10.07 17.95 17.73
C LYS A 117 -10.96 19.16 17.95
N SER A 118 -12.28 18.96 17.85
CA SER A 118 -13.26 19.95 18.28
C SER A 118 -12.83 20.44 19.67
N PRO A 119 -12.68 21.76 19.89
CA PRO A 119 -12.33 22.25 21.21
C PRO A 119 -13.39 21.75 22.20
N PRO A 120 -13.03 21.41 23.45
CA PRO A 120 -14.02 21.07 24.45
C PRO A 120 -14.98 22.26 24.56
N LEU A 121 -16.28 21.99 24.36
CA LEU A 121 -17.34 22.93 24.66
C LEU A 121 -17.15 23.38 26.10
N SER A 122 -16.72 24.63 26.26
CA SER A 122 -16.62 25.27 27.55
C SER A 122 -18.05 25.59 27.99
N ALA A 123 -18.54 24.87 28.99
CA ALA A 123 -19.77 25.15 29.71
C ALA A 123 -19.46 25.22 31.21
#